data_AF-A0A3N4L4S6-F1
#
_entry.id   AF-A0A3N4L4S6-F1
#
_cell.length_a   1.000
_cell.length_b   1.000
_cell.length_c   1.000
_cell.angle_alpha   90.00
_cell.angle_beta   90.00
_cell.angle_gamma   90.00
#
_symmetry.space_group_name_H-M   'P 1'
#
loop_
_entity.id
_entity.type
_entity.pdbx_description
1 polymer ?
#
loop_
_entity_poly.entity_id
_entity_poly.type
_entity_poly.pdbx_seq_one_letter_code
_entity_poly.pdbx_strand_id
1 'polypeptide(L)' 'MQRREHLKIEGLNKILSIKAVLNNGLTDSLNVAFPGIIPAIRPPVKNKIIPDPH' A
#
# COMPACT_ATOMS: atom_id res chain seq x y z
N MET A 1 -7.72 -10.67 -1.90
CA MET A 1 -8.78 -11.03 -2.89
C MET A 1 -9.44 -12.37 -2.59
N GLN A 2 -8.68 -13.45 -2.39
CA GLN A 2 -9.22 -14.81 -2.17
C GLN A 2 -10.28 -14.92 -1.06
N ARG A 3 -10.05 -14.32 0.11
CA ARG A 3 -11.01 -14.31 1.23
C ARG A 3 -12.17 -13.30 1.10
N ARG A 4 -12.22 -12.53 0.00
CA ARG A 4 -13.23 -11.50 -0.28
C ARG A 4 -13.40 -10.38 0.78
N GLU A 5 -12.48 -10.27 1.74
CA GLU A 5 -12.50 -9.23 2.78
C GLU A 5 -12.52 -7.80 2.23
N HIS A 6 -11.91 -7.58 1.05
CA HIS A 6 -11.90 -6.30 0.33
C HIS A 6 -13.28 -5.75 -0.04
N LEU A 7 -14.33 -6.58 -0.01
CA LEU A 7 -15.70 -6.14 -0.23
C LEU A 7 -16.30 -5.44 1.01
N LYS A 8 -15.66 -5.59 2.17
CA LYS A 8 -16.02 -4.90 3.42
C LYS A 8 -15.16 -3.65 3.57
N ILE A 9 -15.69 -2.64 4.26
CA ILE A 9 -15.00 -1.36 4.48
C ILE A 9 -13.63 -1.54 5.15
N GLU A 10 -13.53 -2.43 6.14
CA GLU A 10 -12.27 -2.72 6.83
C GLU A 10 -11.21 -3.30 5.91
N GLY A 11 -11.61 -4.23 5.04
CA GLY A 11 -10.70 -4.85 4.07
C GLY A 11 -10.31 -3.88 2.97
N LEU A 12 -11.23 -3.02 2.51
CA LEU A 12 -10.94 -1.94 1.57
C LEU A 12 -9.95 -0.94 2.17
N ASN A 13 -10.19 -0.49 3.41
CA ASN A 13 -9.28 0.42 4.12
C ASN A 13 -7.89 -0.19 4.27
N LYS A 14 -7.80 -1.49 4.58
CA LYS A 14 -6.51 -2.20 4.66
C LYS A 14 -5.77 -2.22 3.32
N ILE A 15 -6.48 -2.36 2.21
CA ILE A 15 -5.89 -2.27 0.87
C ILE A 15 -5.39 -0.84 0.59
N LEU A 16 -6.18 0.18 0.94
CA LEU A 16 -5.78 1.57 0.79
C LEU A 16 -4.55 1.92 1.63
N SER A 17 -4.49 1.45 2.88
CA SER A 17 -3.30 1.60 3.74
C SER A 17 -2.04 1.00 3.12
N ILE A 18 -2.15 -0.18 2.49
CA ILE A 18 -1.02 -0.80 1.78
C ILE A 18 -0.69 -0.01 0.52
N LYS A 19 -1.69 0.39 -0.26
CA LYS A 19 -1.51 1.18 -1.49
C LYS A 19 -0.82 2.51 -1.22
N ALA A 20 -1.09 3.16 -0.09
CA ALA A 20 -0.48 4.44 0.29
C ALA A 20 1.05 4.40 0.37
N VAL A 21 1.66 3.24 0.61
CA VAL A 21 3.13 3.07 0.68
C VAL A 21 3.74 2.33 -0.52
N LEU A 22 2.89 1.96 -1.49
CA LEU A 22 3.32 1.28 -2.70
C LEU A 22 3.57 2.30 -3.82
N ASN A 23 4.76 2.22 -4.44
CA ASN A 23 5.14 3.04 -5.59
C ASN A 23 4.89 4.54 -5.32
N ASN A 24 3.96 5.16 -6.06
CA ASN A 24 3.61 6.57 -5.97
C ASN A 24 2.51 6.86 -4.92
N GLY A 25 2.09 5.87 -4.13
CA GLY A 25 1.06 6.03 -3.10
C GLY A 25 -0.36 6.13 -3.66
N LEU A 26 -1.22 6.91 -2.96
CA LEU A 26 -2.60 7.20 -3.34
C LEU A 26 -2.68 8.39 -4.29
N THR A 27 -3.64 8.37 -5.21
CA THR A 27 -3.97 9.53 -6.06
C THR A 27 -4.74 10.57 -5.26
N ASP A 28 -4.74 11.82 -5.73
CA ASP A 28 -5.46 12.92 -5.06
C ASP A 28 -6.95 12.62 -4.89
N SER A 29 -7.58 12.03 -5.91
CA SER A 29 -8.97 11.59 -5.84
C SER A 29 -9.23 10.58 -4.72
N LEU A 30 -8.29 9.67 -4.47
CA LEU A 30 -8.40 8.69 -3.38
C LEU A 30 -8.14 9.32 -2.01
N ASN A 31 -7.21 10.28 -1.92
CA ASN A 31 -6.96 11.02 -0.68
C ASN A 31 -8.20 11.84 -0.27
N VAL A 32 -8.90 12.44 -1.24
CA VAL A 32 -10.14 13.19 -1.00
C VAL A 32 -11.29 12.26 -0.65
N ALA A 33 -11.42 11.11 -1.33
CA ALA A 33 -12.51 10.16 -1.09
C ALA A 33 -12.35 9.37 0.22
N PHE A 34 -11.11 9.14 0.68
CA PHE A 34 -10.79 8.38 1.88
C PHE A 34 -9.90 9.18 2.84
N PRO A 35 -10.41 10.29 3.40
CA PRO A 35 -9.66 11.09 4.35
C PRO A 35 -9.42 10.27 5.63
N GLY A 36 -8.18 10.24 6.11
CA GLY A 36 -7.81 9.56 7.37
C GLY A 36 -7.30 8.12 7.22
N ILE A 37 -7.03 7.63 6.01
CA ILE A 37 -6.31 6.37 5.82
C ILE A 37 -4.89 6.48 6.38
N ILE A 38 -4.56 5.62 7.34
CA ILE A 38 -3.22 5.52 7.91
C ILE A 38 -2.38 4.60 7.01
N PRO A 39 -1.23 5.06 6.47
CA PRO A 39 -0.36 4.22 5.65
C PRO A 39 0.19 3.01 6.43
N ALA A 40 0.29 1.86 5.77
CA ALA A 40 0.85 0.65 6.38
C ALA A 40 2.37 0.78 6.59
N ILE A 41 2.91 0.14 7.64
CA ILE A 41 4.35 0.13 7.90
C ILE A 41 5.06 -0.70 6.82
N ARG A 42 5.99 -0.09 6.11
CA ARG A 42 6.83 -0.77 5.10
C ARG A 42 8.13 -1.27 5.74
N PRO A 43 8.40 -2.59 5.75
CA PRO A 43 9.64 -3.11 6.30
C PRO A 43 10.85 -2.68 5.45
N PRO A 44 12.02 -2.43 6.09
CA PRO A 44 13.23 -2.09 5.36
C PRO A 44 13.77 -3.31 4.59
N VAL A 45 14.21 -3.08 3.35
CA VAL A 45 14.89 -4.09 2.53
C VAL A 45 16.37 -4.13 2.93
N LYS A 46 16.85 -5.27 3.42
CA LYS A 46 18.22 -5.44 3.92
C LYS A 46 19.28 -5.49 2.80
N ASN A 47 18.96 -6.09 1.66
CA ASN A 47 19.91 -6.29 0.55
C ASN A 47 19.56 -5.40 -0.64
N LYS A 48 20.01 -4.15 -0.61
CA LYS A 48 19.83 -3.17 -1.72
C LYS A 48 21.01 -3.17 -2.71
N ILE A 49 21.80 -4.23 -2.73
CA ILE A 49 22.95 -4.34 -3.63
C ILE A 49 22.41 -4.73 -5.00
N ILE A 50 22.73 -3.94 -6.01
CA ILE A 50 22.53 -4.32 -7.41
C ILE A 50 23.77 -5.12 -7.79
N PRO A 51 23.66 -6.44 -8.03
CA PRO A 51 24.82 -7.24 -8.40
C PRO A 51 25.35 -6.78 -9.76
N ASP A 52 26.68 -6.73 -9.87
CA ASP A 52 27.35 -6.51 -11.15
C ASP A 52 27.07 -7.70 -12.09
N PRO A 53 26.68 -7.47 -13.35
CA PRO A 53 26.40 -8.53 -14.30
C PRO A 53 27.65 -9.18 -14.91
N HIS A 54 28.87 -8.69 -14.63
CA HIS A 54 30.15 -9.15 -15.19
C HIS A 54 31.02 -9.93 -14.21
#